data_AF-A0A316TCR4-F1
#
_entry.id   AF-A0A316TCR4-F1
#
_cell.length_a   1.000
_cell.length_b   1.000
_cell.length_c   1.000
_cell.angle_alpha   90.00
_cell.angle_beta   90.00
_cell.angle_gamma   90.00
#
_symmetry.space_group_name_H-M   'P 1'
#
loop_
_entity.id
_entity.type
_entity.pdbx_description
1 polymer ?
#
loop_
_entity_poly.entity_id
_entity_poly.type
_entity_poly.pdbx_seq_one_letter_code
_entity_poly.pdbx_strand_id
1 'polypeptide(L)'
;MSDEERQRRENPVLTGLIALVAVAVAVGLVLGGVALVGSRMLGLTGDDADSVGATERESAVIPRPQKTSATGPQVTLNTQSSDEFATDEVETDDTTTKEPKQEKAITLQAGQTAVGNFERIDLTGVYPGGEGAILQVQRMESGVWTEFDATIPVSGETFVTYVQSARTGVNKFRVVDNATGETSNPVTVTVG
;
A
#
# COMPACT_ATOMS: atom_id res chain seq x y z
N MET A 1 -11.89 -61.34 -29.78
CA MET A 1 -12.13 -60.64 -28.50
C MET A 1 -10.76 -60.42 -27.88
N SER A 2 -9.95 -59.48 -28.39
CA SER A 2 -9.93 -58.04 -28.10
C SER A 2 -8.57 -57.75 -27.46
N ASP A 3 -7.51 -57.79 -28.26
CA ASP A 3 -6.12 -57.52 -27.86
C ASP A 3 -5.84 -56.02 -27.57
N GLU A 4 -6.88 -55.22 -27.33
CA GLU A 4 -6.78 -53.76 -27.22
C GLU A 4 -6.53 -53.26 -25.79
N GLU A 5 -6.63 -54.11 -24.76
CA GLU A 5 -6.52 -53.64 -23.36
C GLU A 5 -5.09 -53.64 -22.78
N ARG A 6 -4.06 -54.07 -23.53
CA ARG A 6 -2.67 -54.15 -23.02
C ARG A 6 -1.81 -52.91 -23.25
N GLN A 7 -2.36 -51.82 -23.79
CA GLN A 7 -1.58 -50.64 -24.20
C GLN A 7 -1.80 -49.40 -23.31
N ARG A 8 -1.84 -49.55 -21.99
CA ARG A 8 -1.72 -48.43 -21.05
C ARG A 8 -0.75 -48.78 -19.93
N ARG A 9 0.55 -48.72 -20.23
CA ARG A 9 1.53 -48.32 -19.20
C ARG A 9 1.30 -46.83 -18.97
N GLU A 10 0.47 -46.54 -17.98
CA GLU A 10 0.08 -45.17 -17.60
C GLU A 10 1.30 -44.46 -17.02
N ASN A 11 1.93 -43.62 -17.84
CA ASN A 11 2.89 -42.65 -17.36
C ASN A 11 2.09 -41.40 -16.97
N PRO A 12 1.79 -41.19 -15.68
CA PRO A 12 0.87 -40.12 -15.25
C PRO A 12 1.37 -38.74 -15.68
N VAL A 13 2.69 -38.56 -15.73
CA VAL A 13 3.34 -37.33 -16.20
C VAL A 13 3.12 -37.14 -17.72
N LEU A 14 3.24 -38.20 -18.51
CA LEU A 14 3.06 -38.11 -19.97
C LEU A 14 1.59 -37.86 -20.32
N THR A 15 0.66 -38.53 -19.64
CA THR A 15 -0.78 -38.30 -19.81
C THR A 15 -1.16 -36.88 -19.37
N GLY A 16 -0.56 -36.38 -18.28
CA GLY A 16 -0.73 -35.00 -17.84
C GLY A 16 -0.21 -33.97 -18.85
N LEU A 17 0.97 -34.20 -19.44
CA LEU A 17 1.54 -33.32 -20.45
C LEU A 17 0.68 -33.28 -21.73
N ILE A 18 0.21 -34.44 -22.19
CA ILE A 18 -0.69 -34.55 -23.35
C ILE A 18 -2.01 -33.82 -23.06
N ALA A 19 -2.57 -34.00 -21.86
CA ALA A 19 -3.79 -33.30 -21.45
C ALA A 19 -3.59 -31.78 -21.41
N LEU A 20 -2.46 -31.30 -20.89
CA LEU A 20 -2.14 -29.87 -20.83
C LEU A 20 -2.01 -29.25 -22.22
N VAL A 21 -1.33 -29.93 -23.15
CA VAL A 21 -1.23 -29.49 -24.56
C VAL A 21 -2.61 -29.46 -25.22
N ALA A 22 -3.43 -30.50 -25.02
CA ALA A 22 -4.78 -30.55 -25.58
C ALA A 22 -5.67 -29.40 -25.07
N VAL A 23 -5.59 -29.08 -23.78
CA VAL A 23 -6.33 -27.95 -23.18
C VAL A 23 -5.82 -26.62 -23.74
N ALA A 24 -4.50 -26.43 -23.84
CA ALA A 24 -3.93 -25.19 -24.40
C ALA A 24 -4.38 -24.95 -25.86
N VAL A 25 -4.39 -26.00 -26.68
CA VAL A 25 -4.87 -25.93 -28.07
C VAL A 25 -6.36 -25.61 -28.12
N ALA A 26 -7.19 -26.23 -27.28
CA ALA A 26 -8.62 -25.98 -27.23
C ALA A 26 -8.94 -24.52 -26.83
N VAL A 27 -8.32 -24.02 -25.77
CA VAL A 27 -8.51 -22.63 -25.31
C VAL A 27 -7.99 -21.63 -26.35
N GLY A 28 -6.82 -21.90 -26.94
CA GLY A 28 -6.25 -21.07 -28.02
C GLY A 28 -7.16 -21.00 -29.24
N LEU A 29 -7.78 -22.11 -29.65
CA LEU A 29 -8.74 -22.13 -30.76
C LEU A 29 -10.02 -21.37 -30.46
N VAL A 30 -10.54 -21.45 -29.22
CA VAL A 30 -11.75 -20.71 -28.83
C VAL A 30 -11.48 -19.21 -28.82
N LEU A 31 -10.42 -18.76 -28.14
CA LEU A 31 -10.08 -17.34 -28.06
C LEU A 31 -9.66 -16.77 -29.43
N GLY A 32 -8.83 -17.51 -30.17
CA GLY A 32 -8.41 -17.13 -31.52
C GLY A 32 -9.58 -17.10 -32.50
N GLY A 33 -10.48 -18.07 -32.43
CA GLY A 33 -11.67 -18.12 -33.28
C GLY A 33 -12.62 -16.94 -33.03
N VAL A 34 -12.86 -16.58 -31.76
CA VAL A 34 -13.69 -15.42 -31.41
C VAL A 34 -13.06 -14.12 -31.91
N ALA A 35 -11.75 -13.92 -31.75
CA ALA A 35 -11.06 -12.73 -32.24
C ALA A 35 -11.13 -12.58 -33.78
N LEU A 36 -10.99 -13.69 -34.51
CA LEU A 36 -11.00 -13.69 -35.98
C LEU A 36 -12.41 -13.48 -36.58
N VAL A 37 -13.46 -13.94 -35.89
CA VAL A 37 -14.85 -13.65 -36.27
C VAL A 37 -15.23 -12.21 -35.89
N GLY A 38 -14.81 -11.74 -34.71
CA GLY A 38 -15.03 -10.36 -34.26
C GLY A 38 -14.39 -9.32 -35.18
N SER A 39 -13.16 -9.56 -35.65
CA SER A 39 -12.46 -8.64 -36.56
C SER A 39 -13.10 -8.52 -37.94
N ARG A 40 -13.70 -9.60 -38.48
CA ARG A 40 -14.43 -9.56 -39.75
C ARG A 40 -15.78 -8.85 -39.67
N MET A 41 -16.42 -8.86 -38.51
CA MET A 41 -17.72 -8.20 -38.31
C MET A 41 -17.58 -6.72 -37.94
N LEU A 42 -16.44 -6.34 -37.35
CA LEU A 42 -16.14 -4.96 -36.93
C LEU A 42 -15.41 -4.13 -38.01
N GLY A 43 -15.04 -4.73 -39.15
CA GLY A 43 -14.49 -3.98 -40.28
C GLY A 43 -13.12 -3.35 -40.04
N LEU A 44 -12.31 -3.91 -39.13
CA LEU A 44 -10.95 -3.43 -38.84
C LEU A 44 -9.95 -4.05 -39.83
N THR A 45 -10.10 -3.69 -41.10
CA THR A 45 -9.02 -3.69 -42.09
C THR A 45 -9.14 -2.36 -42.80
N GLY A 46 -8.67 -1.33 -42.12
CA GLY A 46 -8.62 0.04 -42.60
C GLY A 46 -7.34 0.65 -42.05
N ASP A 47 -6.35 0.75 -42.93
CA ASP A 47 -5.20 1.63 -42.79
C ASP A 47 -5.68 3.07 -42.57
N ASP A 48 -5.74 3.52 -41.33
CA ASP A 48 -5.82 4.95 -41.02
C ASP A 48 -4.84 5.22 -39.88
N ALA A 49 -3.59 5.45 -40.27
CA ALA A 49 -2.65 6.18 -39.46
C ALA A 49 -3.14 7.63 -39.38
N ASP A 50 -4.02 7.91 -38.42
CA ASP A 50 -4.37 9.27 -38.02
C ASP A 50 -3.11 9.94 -37.48
N SER A 51 -2.39 10.63 -38.35
CA SER A 51 -1.35 11.56 -37.96
C SER A 51 -2.03 12.71 -37.21
N VAL A 52 -2.05 12.61 -35.88
CA VAL A 52 -2.46 13.71 -35.00
C VAL A 52 -1.55 14.90 -35.29
N GLY A 53 -2.08 15.87 -36.03
CA GLY A 53 -1.44 17.15 -36.28
C GLY A 53 -1.24 17.87 -34.96
N ALA A 54 0.02 17.98 -34.52
CA ALA A 54 0.39 18.85 -33.43
C ALA A 54 0.23 20.30 -33.89
N THR A 55 -0.90 20.93 -33.55
CA THR A 55 -1.00 22.39 -33.55
C THR A 55 -0.13 22.92 -32.42
N GLU A 56 1.08 23.36 -32.77
CA GLU A 56 1.95 24.07 -31.85
C GLU A 56 1.34 25.42 -31.44
N ARG A 57 1.52 25.74 -30.15
CA ARG A 57 1.46 27.05 -29.48
C ARG A 57 0.09 27.54 -28.97
N GLU A 58 -0.49 26.77 -28.06
CA GLU A 58 -1.28 27.37 -26.99
C GLU A 58 -0.31 27.89 -25.91
N SER A 59 0.00 29.19 -25.94
CA SER A 59 0.81 29.82 -24.89
C SER A 59 -0.02 29.96 -23.62
N ALA A 60 0.28 29.17 -22.60
CA ALA A 60 -0.32 29.29 -21.27
C ALA A 60 0.07 30.65 -20.63
N VAL A 61 -0.92 31.42 -20.20
CA VAL A 61 -0.71 32.70 -19.50
C VAL A 61 -0.30 32.41 -18.06
N ILE A 62 0.97 32.66 -17.73
CA ILE A 62 1.47 32.55 -16.35
C ILE A 62 1.23 33.90 -15.63
N PRO A 63 0.42 33.94 -14.56
CA PRO A 63 0.24 35.15 -13.76
C PRO A 63 1.55 35.51 -13.05
N ARG A 64 1.83 36.81 -12.93
CA ARG A 64 3.04 37.28 -12.22
C ARG A 64 2.85 37.12 -10.71
N PRO A 65 3.82 36.56 -9.98
CA PRO A 65 3.74 36.45 -8.53
C PRO A 65 3.72 37.85 -7.91
N GLN A 66 2.83 38.05 -6.93
CA GLN A 66 2.83 39.24 -6.09
C GLN A 66 3.43 38.91 -4.73
N LYS A 67 4.12 39.88 -4.11
CA LYS A 67 4.66 39.73 -2.77
C LYS A 67 3.51 39.66 -1.77
N THR A 68 3.45 38.59 -0.99
CA THR A 68 2.53 38.49 0.14
C THR A 68 3.12 39.28 1.32
N SER A 69 2.34 40.19 1.90
CA SER A 69 2.69 40.80 3.19
C SER A 69 2.59 39.74 4.28
N ALA A 70 3.68 39.50 5.00
CA ALA A 70 3.74 38.52 6.08
C ALA A 70 2.98 39.04 7.31
N THR A 71 1.66 38.82 7.35
CA THR A 71 0.84 38.99 8.56
C THR A 71 0.41 37.61 9.02
N GLY A 72 1.35 36.90 9.64
CA GLY A 72 1.15 35.59 10.24
C GLY A 72 2.23 35.32 11.29
N PRO A 73 1.99 34.40 12.24
CA PRO A 73 2.98 34.08 13.26
C PRO A 73 4.27 33.55 12.61
N GLN A 74 5.41 34.17 12.91
CA GLN A 74 6.70 33.72 12.42
C GLN A 74 7.20 32.58 13.31
N VAL A 75 7.41 31.40 12.70
CA VAL A 75 8.14 30.29 13.32
C VAL A 75 9.63 30.65 13.25
N THR A 76 10.16 31.19 14.34
CA THR A 76 11.61 31.36 14.49
C THR A 76 12.23 30.01 14.82
N LEU A 77 13.20 29.53 14.03
CA LEU A 77 13.97 28.37 14.43
C LEU A 77 14.89 28.75 15.61
N ASN A 78 14.68 28.14 16.77
CA ASN A 78 15.53 28.29 17.94
C ASN A 78 16.87 27.57 17.70
N THR A 79 17.86 28.26 17.13
CA THR A 79 19.24 27.78 17.09
C THR A 79 19.88 28.07 18.46
N GLN A 80 19.83 27.07 19.33
CA GLN A 80 20.37 27.04 20.68
C GLN A 80 21.83 27.54 20.72
N SER A 81 22.08 28.62 21.46
CA SER A 81 23.40 28.89 22.06
C SER A 81 23.28 28.45 23.52
N SER A 82 24.06 27.43 23.88
CA SER A 82 24.27 27.01 25.28
C SER A 82 24.87 28.17 26.07
N ASP A 83 24.31 28.49 27.24
CA ASP A 83 24.89 28.09 28.53
C ASP A 83 24.11 28.71 29.72
N GLU A 84 24.24 28.01 30.86
CA GLU A 84 23.95 28.39 32.25
C GLU A 84 22.65 27.91 32.93
N PHE A 85 22.80 26.69 33.50
CA PHE A 85 22.46 26.24 34.87
C PHE A 85 21.21 26.77 35.60
N ALA A 86 20.28 25.84 35.86
CA ALA A 86 19.60 25.75 37.14
C ALA A 86 19.53 24.28 37.57
N THR A 87 20.22 23.97 38.66
CA THR A 87 20.17 22.72 39.40
C THR A 87 18.77 22.52 39.98
N ASP A 88 18.11 21.43 39.63
CA ASP A 88 17.13 20.79 40.51
C ASP A 88 17.45 19.30 40.54
N GLU A 89 17.90 18.84 41.71
CA GLU A 89 18.09 17.44 42.03
C GLU A 89 16.72 16.75 42.04
N VAL A 90 16.52 15.78 41.16
CA VAL A 90 15.49 14.76 41.35
C VAL A 90 16.16 13.41 41.26
N GLU A 91 16.00 12.68 42.36
CA GLU A 91 16.65 11.43 42.69
C GLU A 91 16.45 10.36 41.61
N THR A 92 17.54 9.61 41.44
CA THR A 92 17.70 8.41 40.63
C THR A 92 16.63 7.37 40.94
N ASP A 93 15.85 7.00 39.93
CA ASP A 93 15.30 5.65 39.85
C ASP A 93 15.85 4.99 38.57
N ASP A 94 16.74 4.03 38.79
CA ASP A 94 17.41 3.20 37.80
C ASP A 94 16.38 2.37 37.03
N THR A 95 15.73 2.96 36.03
CA THR A 95 15.09 2.19 34.98
C THR A 95 16.05 2.17 33.80
N THR A 96 16.80 1.07 33.69
CA THR A 96 17.50 0.67 32.47
C THR A 96 16.52 0.74 31.30
N THR A 97 16.47 1.92 30.65
CA THR A 97 15.84 2.09 29.35
C THR A 97 16.78 1.39 28.38
N LYS A 98 16.44 0.16 28.05
CA LYS A 98 16.94 -0.45 26.82
C LYS A 98 16.43 0.44 25.69
N GLU A 99 17.28 1.35 25.23
CA GLU A 99 17.07 2.06 23.99
C GLU A 99 16.82 0.99 22.92
N PRO A 100 15.60 0.90 22.35
CA PRO A 100 15.33 -0.12 21.37
C PRO A 100 16.18 0.24 20.17
N LYS A 101 17.06 -0.68 19.80
CA LYS A 101 17.84 -0.71 18.57
C LYS A 101 16.93 -0.30 17.40
N GLN A 102 16.89 0.99 17.05
CA GLN A 102 16.17 1.53 15.90
C GLN A 102 16.96 1.18 14.64
N GLU A 103 17.04 -0.10 14.35
CA GLU A 103 17.54 -0.57 13.08
C GLU A 103 16.33 -1.03 12.29
N LYS A 104 15.72 -0.08 11.56
CA LYS A 104 14.76 -0.30 10.47
C LYS A 104 13.35 -0.78 10.84
N ALA A 105 12.89 -0.53 12.06
CA ALA A 105 11.53 -0.89 12.45
C ALA A 105 10.46 -0.06 11.72
N ILE A 106 9.33 -0.69 11.37
CA ILE A 106 8.12 -0.01 10.88
C ILE A 106 7.61 0.96 11.97
N THR A 107 7.32 2.20 11.59
CA THR A 107 6.68 3.19 12.46
C THR A 107 5.35 3.64 11.88
N LEU A 108 4.36 3.85 12.76
CA LEU A 108 3.01 4.25 12.43
C LEU A 108 2.59 5.45 13.29
N GLN A 109 1.90 6.39 12.67
CA GLN A 109 1.30 7.57 13.27
C GLN A 109 -0.15 7.71 12.78
N ALA A 110 -1.01 8.23 13.65
CA ALA A 110 -2.36 8.61 13.29
C ALA A 110 -2.40 10.14 13.13
N GLY A 111 -3.02 10.62 12.04
CA GLY A 111 -3.21 12.05 11.80
C GLY A 111 -4.18 12.70 12.80
N GLN A 112 -5.07 11.91 13.39
CA GLN A 112 -6.06 12.35 14.37
C GLN A 112 -6.04 11.44 15.60
N THR A 113 -6.18 12.02 16.80
CA THR A 113 -6.32 11.29 18.07
C THR A 113 -7.78 11.02 18.43
N ALA A 114 -8.71 11.77 17.84
CA ALA A 114 -10.14 11.57 17.95
C ALA A 114 -10.85 11.93 16.64
N VAL A 115 -11.90 11.18 16.30
CA VAL A 115 -12.72 11.40 15.11
C VAL A 115 -14.18 11.07 15.43
N GLY A 116 -15.12 11.60 14.65
CA GLY A 116 -16.53 11.23 14.72
C GLY A 116 -16.78 9.80 14.24
N ASN A 117 -17.99 9.29 14.50
CA ASN A 117 -18.38 7.97 14.03
C ASN A 117 -18.33 7.88 12.49
N PHE A 118 -17.71 6.82 11.95
CA PHE A 118 -17.44 6.64 10.51
C PHE A 118 -16.58 7.72 9.85
N GLU A 119 -15.99 8.63 10.63
CA GLU A 119 -15.06 9.60 10.08
C GLU A 119 -13.73 8.93 9.72
N ARG A 120 -13.02 9.54 8.77
CA ARG A 120 -11.74 9.06 8.28
C ARG A 120 -10.67 9.26 9.34
N ILE A 121 -9.89 8.20 9.58
CA ILE A 121 -8.67 8.22 10.38
C ILE A 121 -7.51 8.06 9.41
N ASP A 122 -6.72 9.11 9.24
CA ASP A 122 -5.53 9.07 8.40
C ASP A 122 -4.40 8.38 9.15
N LEU A 123 -3.73 7.45 8.49
CA LEU A 123 -2.62 6.68 9.02
C LEU A 123 -1.41 6.88 8.12
N THR A 124 -0.29 7.29 8.72
CA THR A 124 0.97 7.54 8.00
C THR A 124 2.10 6.84 8.71
N GLY A 125 3.17 6.52 7.99
CA GLY A 125 4.32 5.91 8.61
C GLY A 125 5.52 5.77 7.69
N VAL A 126 6.61 5.28 8.26
CA VAL A 126 7.84 4.94 7.53
C VAL A 126 8.21 3.49 7.79
N TYR A 127 8.75 2.84 6.76
CA TYR A 127 9.29 1.49 6.81
C TYR A 127 10.64 1.46 6.10
N PRO A 128 11.73 1.76 6.83
CA PRO A 128 13.08 1.77 6.27
C PRO A 128 13.45 0.38 5.71
N GLY A 129 13.88 0.31 4.45
CA GLY A 129 14.19 -0.95 3.78
C GLY A 129 12.97 -1.81 3.40
N GLY A 130 11.74 -1.31 3.60
CA GLY A 130 10.48 -1.99 3.27
C GLY A 130 9.92 -1.65 1.89
N GLU A 131 10.74 -1.17 0.95
CA GLU A 131 10.29 -0.73 -0.37
C GLU A 131 9.53 -1.85 -1.11
N GLY A 132 8.33 -1.53 -1.61
CA GLY A 132 7.48 -2.49 -2.31
C GLY A 132 6.80 -3.53 -1.39
N ALA A 133 6.97 -3.46 -0.07
CA ALA A 133 6.23 -4.28 0.86
C ALA A 133 4.73 -3.94 0.85
N ILE A 134 3.91 -4.93 1.16
CA ILE A 134 2.46 -4.76 1.34
C ILE A 134 2.16 -4.91 2.82
N LEU A 135 1.72 -3.82 3.44
CA LEU A 135 1.32 -3.78 4.83
C LEU A 135 -0.17 -4.04 4.97
N GLN A 136 -0.54 -4.80 6.00
CA GLN A 136 -1.92 -5.04 6.42
C GLN A 136 -2.21 -4.24 7.68
N VAL A 137 -3.30 -3.47 7.66
CA VAL A 137 -3.78 -2.81 8.88
C VAL A 137 -4.41 -3.84 9.79
N GLN A 138 -4.12 -3.75 11.07
CA GLN A 138 -4.75 -4.54 12.12
C GLN A 138 -5.35 -3.62 13.17
N ARG A 139 -6.49 -4.04 13.73
CA ARG A 139 -7.15 -3.38 14.86
C ARG A 139 -7.12 -4.31 16.07
N MET A 140 -6.91 -3.74 17.25
CA MET A 140 -7.05 -4.49 18.50
C MET A 140 -8.52 -4.70 18.83
N GLU A 141 -8.94 -5.95 18.96
CA GLU A 141 -10.28 -6.37 19.32
C GLU A 141 -10.22 -7.37 20.46
N SER A 142 -10.85 -7.06 21.60
CA SER A 142 -10.89 -7.95 22.76
C SER A 142 -9.51 -8.47 23.21
N GLY A 143 -8.47 -7.65 23.07
CA GLY A 143 -7.08 -7.99 23.42
C GLY A 143 -6.32 -8.80 22.36
N VAL A 144 -6.92 -9.06 21.19
CA VAL A 144 -6.30 -9.75 20.06
C VAL A 144 -6.18 -8.79 18.88
N TRP A 145 -5.10 -8.87 18.13
CA TRP A 145 -4.96 -8.13 16.88
C TRP A 145 -5.68 -8.86 15.76
N THR A 146 -6.67 -8.19 15.18
CA THR A 146 -7.48 -8.70 14.06
C THR A 146 -7.17 -7.90 12.81
N GLU A 147 -7.14 -8.55 11.66
CA GLU A 147 -7.00 -7.87 10.37
C GLU A 147 -8.16 -6.91 10.14
N PHE A 148 -7.80 -5.71 9.74
CA PHE A 148 -8.72 -4.67 9.32
C PHE A 148 -8.66 -4.60 7.80
N ASP A 149 -9.79 -4.48 7.11
CA ASP A 149 -9.86 -4.54 5.64
C ASP A 149 -9.24 -3.30 4.96
N ALA A 150 -7.93 -3.16 5.06
CA ALA A 150 -7.11 -2.12 4.47
C ALA A 150 -5.67 -2.62 4.30
N THR A 151 -5.18 -2.58 3.05
CA THR A 151 -3.80 -2.87 2.69
C THR A 151 -3.10 -1.62 2.17
N ILE A 152 -1.79 -1.54 2.37
CA ILE A 152 -1.00 -0.35 2.06
C ILE A 152 0.29 -0.77 1.36
N PRO A 153 0.52 -0.35 0.11
CA PRO A 153 1.82 -0.50 -0.53
C PRO A 153 2.81 0.53 0.05
N VAL A 154 4.04 0.11 0.30
CA VAL A 154 5.13 0.99 0.72
C VAL A 154 5.84 1.54 -0.52
N SER A 155 6.03 2.86 -0.55
CA SER A 155 6.77 3.54 -1.60
C SER A 155 7.64 4.67 -1.05
N GLY A 156 8.89 4.72 -1.51
CA GLY A 156 9.89 5.65 -0.99
C GLY A 156 10.13 5.45 0.51
N GLU A 157 10.07 4.19 0.98
CA GLU A 157 10.14 3.83 2.41
C GLU A 157 9.05 4.47 3.30
N THR A 158 7.99 5.02 2.69
CA THR A 158 6.87 5.63 3.38
C THR A 158 5.56 4.96 2.98
N PHE A 159 4.54 5.12 3.82
CA PHE A 159 3.21 4.66 3.52
C PHE A 159 2.16 5.58 4.10
N VAL A 160 1.03 5.69 3.40
CA VAL A 160 -0.13 6.45 3.83
C VAL A 160 -1.38 5.65 3.49
N THR A 161 -2.35 5.65 4.40
CA THR A 161 -3.67 5.09 4.16
C THR A 161 -4.68 5.82 5.02
N TYR A 162 -5.93 5.41 4.90
CA TYR A 162 -6.95 5.79 5.85
C TYR A 162 -7.83 4.59 6.21
N VAL A 163 -8.43 4.66 7.40
CA VAL A 163 -9.43 3.70 7.85
C VAL A 163 -10.68 4.43 8.37
N GLN A 164 -11.81 3.73 8.40
CA GLN A 164 -13.06 4.22 8.98
C GLN A 164 -13.57 3.18 9.96
N SER A 165 -13.81 3.59 11.21
CA SER A 165 -14.36 2.68 12.21
C SER A 165 -15.78 3.09 12.57
N ALA A 166 -16.70 2.13 12.51
CA ALA A 166 -18.04 2.23 13.10
C ALA A 166 -18.03 1.98 14.61
N ARG A 167 -16.91 1.48 15.15
CA ARG A 167 -16.81 1.12 16.57
C ARG A 167 -16.43 2.36 17.36
N THR A 168 -17.37 2.84 18.17
CA THR A 168 -17.14 3.95 19.09
C THR A 168 -16.24 3.54 20.25
N GLY A 169 -15.64 4.52 20.91
CA GLY A 169 -14.65 4.35 21.96
C GLY A 169 -13.21 4.29 21.44
N VAL A 170 -12.33 3.74 22.28
CA VAL A 170 -10.89 3.67 22.03
C VAL A 170 -10.57 2.55 21.04
N ASN A 171 -10.11 2.92 19.84
CA ASN A 171 -9.65 1.99 18.82
C ASN A 171 -8.11 2.01 18.79
N LYS A 172 -7.47 0.84 18.77
CA LYS A 172 -6.02 0.74 18.57
C LYS A 172 -5.73 0.10 17.21
N PHE A 173 -4.86 0.72 16.44
CA PHE A 173 -4.43 0.24 15.14
C PHE A 173 -2.93 -0.03 15.13
N ARG A 174 -2.50 -0.96 14.28
CA ARG A 174 -1.09 -1.16 13.90
C ARG A 174 -1.04 -1.64 12.45
N VAL A 175 0.15 -1.69 11.88
CA VAL A 175 0.38 -2.35 10.60
C VAL A 175 1.31 -3.55 10.77
N VAL A 176 1.14 -4.54 9.90
CA VAL A 176 2.03 -5.71 9.79
C VAL A 176 2.45 -5.90 8.34
N ASP A 177 3.70 -6.23 8.09
CA ASP A 177 4.18 -6.64 6.77
C ASP A 177 3.71 -8.07 6.47
N ASN A 178 2.98 -8.26 5.38
CA ASN A 178 2.43 -9.57 5.00
C ASN A 178 3.50 -10.60 4.63
N ALA A 179 4.69 -10.17 4.22
CA ALA A 179 5.77 -11.06 3.83
C ALA A 179 6.64 -11.49 5.03
N THR A 180 6.99 -10.53 5.89
CA THR A 180 7.95 -10.76 6.99
C THR A 180 7.28 -10.97 8.35
N GLY A 181 6.04 -10.52 8.51
CA GLY A 181 5.36 -10.48 9.80
C GLY A 181 5.85 -9.37 10.73
N GLU A 182 6.72 -8.46 10.27
CA GLU A 182 7.18 -7.33 11.07
C GLU A 182 6.02 -6.38 11.39
N THR A 183 5.93 -5.89 12.63
CA THR A 183 4.82 -5.06 13.10
C THR A 183 5.27 -3.68 13.52
N SER A 184 4.42 -2.68 13.27
CA SER A 184 4.63 -1.32 13.79
C SER A 184 4.32 -1.19 15.27
N ASN A 185 4.68 -0.03 15.83
CA ASN A 185 4.08 0.46 17.07
C ASN A 185 2.54 0.59 16.92
N PRO A 186 1.78 0.42 18.01
CA PRO A 186 0.35 0.67 18.02
C PRO A 186 0.04 2.18 18.12
N VAL A 187 -1.00 2.62 17.42
CA VAL A 187 -1.58 3.96 17.54
C VAL A 187 -2.99 3.87 18.10
N THR A 188 -3.40 4.88 18.88
CA THR A 188 -4.71 4.89 19.54
C THR A 188 -5.53 6.08 19.05
N VAL A 189 -6.78 5.82 18.65
CA VAL A 189 -7.71 6.84 18.15
C VAL A 189 -9.07 6.64 18.81
N THR A 190 -9.67 7.72 19.32
CA THR A 190 -11.00 7.68 19.93
C THR A 190 -12.05 7.99 18.89
N VAL A 191 -13.05 7.12 18.75
CA VAL A 191 -14.18 7.33 17.82
C VAL A 191 -15.43 7.62 18.63
N GLY A 192 -16.12 8.74 18.42
CA GLY A 192 -17.28 9.07 19.24
C GLY A 192 -18.01 10.34 18.84
#